data_AF-A0A963TJD1-F1
#
_entry.id   AF-A0A963TJD1-F1
#
_cell.length_a   1.000
_cell.length_b   1.000
_cell.length_c   1.000
_cell.angle_alpha   90.00
_cell.angle_beta   90.00
_cell.angle_gamma   90.00
#
_symmetry.space_group_name_H-M   'P 1'
#
loop_
_entity.id
_entity.type
_entity.pdbx_description
1 polymer ?
#
loop_
_entity_poly.entity_id
_entity_poly.type
_entity_poly.pdbx_seq_one_letter_code
_entity_poly.pdbx_strand_id
1 'polypeptide(L)' 'MTMNLSQGRPYLAIPGPSVMPDRVLAAMHRPAPDIYAGALIDMTASLYPDLRAVARTAHHVAIYIGNG' A
#
# COMPACT_ATOMS: atom_id res chain seq x y z
N MET A 1 12.83 32.05 3.48
CA MET A 1 11.40 32.20 3.17
C MET A 1 10.65 31.14 3.96
N THR A 2 9.90 31.54 4.99
CA THR A 2 9.25 30.59 5.92
C THR A 2 8.05 29.96 5.23
N MET A 3 8.01 28.63 5.14
CA MET A 3 6.90 27.89 4.53
C MET A 3 5.66 28.03 5.41
N ASN A 4 4.56 28.56 4.85
CA ASN A 4 3.28 28.70 5.57
C ASN A 4 2.58 27.33 5.64
N LEU A 5 2.39 26.80 6.85
CA LEU A 5 1.76 25.50 7.11
C LEU A 5 0.23 25.53 7.05
N SER A 6 -0.40 26.68 6.77
CA SER A 6 -1.86 26.83 6.76
C SER A 6 -2.56 26.29 5.50
N GLN A 7 -1.82 25.82 4.50
CA GLN A 7 -2.36 25.44 3.18
C GLN A 7 -3.03 24.05 3.15
N GLY A 8 -3.05 23.32 4.28
CA GLY A 8 -3.62 21.98 4.36
C GLY A 8 -2.83 20.94 3.54
N ARG A 9 -3.45 19.79 3.28
CA ARG A 9 -2.86 18.74 2.44
C ARG A 9 -3.31 18.91 0.98
N PRO A 10 -2.40 18.77 0.00
CA PRO A 10 -2.80 18.69 -1.41
C PRO A 10 -3.84 17.58 -1.60
N TYR A 11 -4.95 17.91 -2.26
CA TYR A 11 -6.04 16.97 -2.50
C TYR A 11 -6.45 17.03 -3.97
N LEU A 12 -6.49 15.85 -4.61
CA LEU A 12 -6.86 15.69 -6.01
C LEU A 12 -8.07 14.77 -6.12
N ALA A 13 -9.19 15.30 -6.62
CA ALA A 13 -10.47 14.60 -6.73
C ALA A 13 -10.74 14.12 -8.16
N ILE A 14 -9.97 13.15 -8.63
CA ILE A 14 -10.15 12.48 -9.93
C ILE A 14 -10.47 10.98 -9.72
N PRO A 15 -11.11 10.29 -10.68
CA PRO A 15 -11.41 8.86 -10.57
C PRO A 15 -10.17 7.97 -10.80
N GLY A 16 -9.12 8.22 -10.03
CA GLY A 16 -7.84 7.51 -10.13
C GLY A 16 -6.76 8.29 -10.88
N PRO A 17 -5.50 8.21 -10.42
CA PRO A 17 -5.04 7.61 -9.16
C PRO A 17 -5.59 8.35 -7.93
N SER A 18 -5.83 7.61 -6.84
CA SER A 18 -6.31 8.17 -5.56
C SER A 18 -5.16 8.79 -4.75
N VAL A 19 -5.49 9.72 -3.83
CA VAL A 19 -4.52 10.29 -2.89
C VAL A 19 -4.01 9.20 -1.93
N MET A 20 -2.71 8.97 -1.90
CA MET A 20 -2.07 8.00 -1.00
C MET A 20 -1.94 8.60 0.42
N PRO A 21 -2.37 7.90 1.49
CA PRO A 21 -2.15 8.38 2.85
C PRO A 21 -0.65 8.45 3.21
N ASP A 22 -0.24 9.48 3.96
CA ASP A 22 1.17 9.69 4.37
C ASP A 22 1.81 8.45 5.00
N ARG A 23 1.07 7.70 5.82
CA ARG A 23 1.56 6.46 6.46
C ARG A 23 1.96 5.38 5.44
N VAL A 24 1.28 5.33 4.30
CA VAL A 24 1.58 4.37 3.24
C VAL A 24 2.81 4.83 2.47
N LEU A 25 2.91 6.12 2.16
CA LEU A 25 4.13 6.70 1.56
C LEU A 25 5.36 6.45 2.44
N ALA A 26 5.23 6.64 3.75
CA ALA A 26 6.30 6.35 4.70
C ALA A 26 6.68 4.86 4.69
N ALA A 27 5.70 3.95 4.65
CA ALA A 27 5.95 2.50 4.58
C ALA A 27 6.59 2.06 3.23
N MET A 28 6.30 2.77 2.15
CA MET A 28 6.92 2.58 0.83
C MET A 28 8.34 3.16 0.77
N HIS A 29 8.63 4.21 1.54
CA HIS A 29 9.93 4.88 1.59
C HIS A 29 10.94 4.07 2.42
N ARG A 30 11.30 2.89 1.92
CA ARG A 30 12.28 1.99 2.52
C ARG A 30 13.10 1.28 1.43
N PRO A 31 14.31 0.78 1.75
CA PRO A 31 15.07 -0.06 0.83
C PRO A 31 14.27 -1.30 0.39
N ALA A 32 14.48 -1.72 -0.86
CA ALA A 32 13.87 -2.94 -1.38
C ALA A 32 14.43 -4.18 -0.64
N PRO A 33 13.58 -5.11 -0.17
CA PRO A 33 14.04 -6.37 0.41
C PRO A 33 14.60 -7.31 -0.66
N ASP A 34 15.35 -8.32 -0.21
CA ASP A 34 15.73 -9.45 -1.06
C ASP A 34 14.46 -10.22 -1.50
N ILE A 35 14.35 -10.46 -2.80
CA ILE A 35 13.21 -11.14 -3.40
C ILE A 35 13.21 -12.65 -3.16
N TYR A 36 14.35 -13.23 -2.77
CA TYR A 36 14.51 -14.66 -2.53
C TYR A 36 14.53 -15.04 -1.05
N ALA A 37 14.42 -14.08 -0.13
CA ALA A 37 14.63 -14.34 1.28
C ALA A 37 13.71 -13.57 2.24
N GLY A 38 13.38 -14.25 3.35
CA GLY A 38 12.90 -13.69 4.62
C GLY A 38 11.72 -12.73 4.51
N ALA A 39 12.03 -11.43 4.57
CA ALA A 39 11.04 -10.37 4.80
C ALA A 39 9.92 -10.30 3.74
N LEU A 40 10.22 -10.61 2.47
CA LEU A 40 9.21 -10.57 1.41
C LEU A 40 8.25 -11.77 1.48
N ILE A 41 8.77 -12.94 1.87
CA ILE A 41 7.99 -14.17 2.03
C ILE A 41 7.04 -14.00 3.23
N ASP A 42 7.55 -13.54 4.37
CA ASP A 42 6.79 -13.33 5.59
C ASP A 42 5.68 -12.28 5.38
N MET A 43 6.01 -11.18 4.71
CA MET A 43 5.03 -10.15 4.35
C MET A 43 3.95 -10.70 3.41
N THR A 44 4.33 -11.48 2.41
CA THR A 44 3.35 -12.06 1.46
C THR A 44 2.41 -13.02 2.17
N ALA A 45 2.91 -13.84 3.09
CA ALA A 45 2.10 -14.74 3.91
C ALA A 45 1.07 -13.98 4.76
N SER A 46 1.44 -12.82 5.31
CA SER A 46 0.52 -11.98 6.11
C SER A 46 -0.56 -11.30 5.27
N LEU A 47 -0.36 -11.09 3.96
CA LEU A 47 -1.36 -10.43 3.10
C LEU A 47 -2.60 -11.29 2.83
N TYR A 48 -2.47 -12.62 2.72
CA TYR A 48 -3.61 -13.50 2.42
C TYR A 48 -4.79 -13.40 3.42
N PRO A 49 -4.59 -13.46 4.76
CA PRO A 49 -5.69 -13.27 5.71
C PRO A 49 -6.33 -11.87 5.61
N ASP A 50 -5.52 -10.83 5.43
CA ASP A 50 -6.02 -9.45 5.31
C ASP A 50 -6.84 -9.25 4.03
N LEU A 51 -6.39 -9.81 2.91
CA LEU A 51 -7.12 -9.79 1.64
C LEU A 51 -8.45 -10.54 1.74
N ARG A 52 -8.50 -11.68 2.46
CA ARG A 52 -9.78 -12.36 2.74
C ARG A 52 -10.73 -11.50 3.56
N ALA A 53 -10.21 -10.77 4.55
CA ALA A 53 -11.01 -9.86 5.37
C ALA A 53 -11.57 -8.69 4.54
N VAL A 54 -10.75 -8.07 3.70
CA VAL A 54 -11.17 -6.99 2.78
C VAL A 54 -12.22 -7.50 1.77
N ALA A 55 -11.99 -8.66 1.18
CA ALA A 55 -12.92 -9.29 0.24
C ALA A 55 -14.14 -9.94 0.92
N ARG A 56 -14.18 -9.96 2.26
CA ARG A 56 -15.23 -10.59 3.08
C ARG A 56 -15.53 -12.04 2.69
N THR A 57 -14.48 -12.83 2.48
CA THR A 57 -14.61 -14.23 2.05
C THR A 57 -13.94 -15.20 3.03
N ALA A 58 -14.54 -16.38 3.18
CA ALA A 58 -13.92 -17.52 3.87
C ALA A 58 -13.10 -18.41 2.91
N HIS A 59 -13.19 -18.16 1.59
CA HIS A 59 -12.51 -18.95 0.56
C HIS A 59 -11.09 -18.44 0.29
N HIS A 60 -10.40 -19.12 -0.62
CA HIS A 60 -9.07 -18.72 -1.07
C HIS A 60 -9.12 -17.43 -1.89
N VAL A 61 -8.11 -16.58 -1.68
CA VAL A 61 -7.83 -15.40 -2.51
C VAL A 61 -6.54 -15.64 -3.27
N ALA A 62 -6.37 -14.96 -4.39
CA ALA A 62 -5.16 -15.00 -5.20
C ALA A 62 -4.68 -13.58 -5.49
N ILE A 63 -3.37 -13.39 -5.51
CA ILE A 63 -2.73 -12.16 -5.97
C ILE A 63 -2.33 -12.42 -7.42
N TYR A 64 -2.96 -11.74 -8.37
CA TYR A 64 -2.58 -11.81 -9.78
C TYR A 64 -1.64 -10.66 -10.10
N ILE A 65 -0.55 -10.95 -10.82
CA ILE A 65 0.33 -9.90 -11.33
C ILE A 65 -0.44 -9.19 -12.44
N GLY A 66 -0.79 -7.93 -12.20
CA GLY A 66 -1.41 -7.05 -13.18
C GLY A 66 -0.63 -5.74 -13.25
N ASN A 67 -0.70 -5.08 -14.41
CA ASN A 67 -0.31 -3.69 -14.53
C ASN A 67 -1.55 -2.83 -14.33
N GLY A 68 -1.43 -1.77 -13.54
CA GLY A 68 -2.37 -0.65 -13.56
C GLY A 68 -2.09 0.25 -14.75
#